data_AF-A0A9X1TVT7-F1
#
_entry.id   AF-A0A9X1TVT7-F1
#
_cell.length_a   1.000
_cell.length_b   1.000
_cell.length_c   1.000
_cell.angle_alpha   90.00
_cell.angle_beta   90.00
_cell.angle_gamma   90.00
#
_symmetry.space_group_name_H-M   'P 1'
#
loop_
_entity.id
_entity.type
_entity.pdbx_description
1 polymer ?
#
loop_
_entity_poly.entity_id
_entity_poly.type
_entity_poly.pdbx_seq_one_letter_code
_entity_poly.pdbx_strand_id
1 'polypeptide(L)'
;MSIIEKEAFSNLVKHPHAAGTEVIEALEATIKAFPYCQISYSLLAKASSVAGTEKLDETRPRAAAYALSRVALQQLVESDTERYDATVNIEEVIEAQEKSVPQNGEDILISLVEQETVSLQNIVSEEQKRQQQIIQGFMKKNPRIIRQDNNLEPVAVDVSGRVAESGAGSIETEAFAKILVRQGKIEKAIDLYQKLILKKPEKRNYFAKKLSELYRL
;
A
#
# COMPACT_ATOMS: atom_id res chain seq x y z
N MET A 1 -5.22 32.31 -4.40
CA MET A 1 -5.02 31.38 -5.53
C MET A 1 -6.35 30.74 -5.84
N SER A 2 -6.68 30.64 -7.12
CA SER A 2 -7.90 29.95 -7.56
C SER A 2 -7.68 28.44 -7.51
N ILE A 3 -8.71 27.70 -7.11
CA ILE A 3 -8.77 26.23 -7.27
C ILE A 3 -8.88 25.92 -8.76
N ILE A 4 -8.44 24.74 -9.17
CA ILE A 4 -8.58 24.27 -10.56
C ILE A 4 -10.06 24.12 -10.93
N GLU A 5 -10.41 24.54 -12.14
CA GLU A 5 -11.77 24.36 -12.64
C GLU A 5 -12.08 22.89 -12.90
N LYS A 6 -13.34 22.48 -12.72
CA LYS A 6 -13.78 21.09 -12.83
C LYS A 6 -13.48 20.49 -14.22
N GLU A 7 -13.74 21.25 -15.28
CA GLU A 7 -13.52 20.80 -16.66
C GLU A 7 -12.04 20.62 -16.97
N ALA A 8 -11.21 21.59 -16.55
CA ALA A 8 -9.76 21.51 -16.66
C ALA A 8 -9.19 20.30 -15.88
N PHE A 9 -9.69 20.06 -14.66
CA PHE A 9 -9.30 18.89 -13.87
C PHE A 9 -9.70 17.57 -14.54
N SER A 10 -10.92 17.48 -15.06
CA SER A 10 -11.40 16.31 -15.80
C SER A 10 -10.51 15.99 -17.01
N ASN A 11 -10.17 17.01 -17.81
CA ASN A 11 -9.28 16.88 -18.95
C ASN A 11 -7.87 16.44 -18.53
N LEU A 12 -7.38 16.94 -17.39
CA LEU A 12 -6.07 16.57 -16.85
C LEU A 12 -6.03 15.12 -16.37
N VAL A 13 -7.12 14.60 -15.80
CA VAL A 13 -7.23 13.20 -15.41
C VAL A 13 -7.25 12.28 -16.63
N LYS A 14 -7.95 12.68 -17.70
CA LYS A 14 -7.96 11.94 -18.97
C LYS A 14 -6.61 12.00 -19.68
N HIS A 15 -5.90 13.12 -19.59
CA HIS A 15 -4.61 13.34 -20.23
C HIS A 15 -3.54 13.81 -19.23
N PRO A 16 -3.04 12.93 -18.35
CA PRO A 16 -2.07 13.32 -17.32
C PRO A 16 -0.74 13.87 -17.86
N HIS A 17 -0.39 13.52 -19.11
CA HIS A 17 0.81 14.03 -19.79
C HIS A 17 0.72 15.52 -20.15
N ALA A 18 -0.50 16.08 -20.25
CA ALA A 18 -0.70 17.50 -20.48
C ALA A 18 -0.47 18.36 -19.22
N ALA A 19 -0.14 17.74 -18.08
CA ALA A 19 0.15 18.43 -16.83
C ALA A 19 1.49 19.19 -16.92
N GLY A 20 1.41 20.47 -17.28
CA GLY A 20 2.54 21.39 -17.31
C GLY A 20 2.76 22.14 -15.99
N THR A 21 3.77 23.02 -15.98
CA THR A 21 4.13 23.89 -14.85
C THR A 21 3.04 24.87 -14.45
N GLU A 22 2.20 25.28 -15.40
CA GLU A 22 1.11 26.25 -15.22
C GLU A 22 0.05 25.79 -14.23
N VAL A 23 -0.14 24.48 -14.11
CA VAL A 23 -1.23 23.89 -13.31
C VAL A 23 -0.81 23.63 -11.86
N ILE A 24 0.48 23.76 -11.53
CA ILE A 24 1.04 23.43 -10.20
C ILE A 24 0.37 24.25 -9.10
N GLU A 25 0.30 25.58 -9.24
CA GLU A 25 -0.30 26.45 -8.22
C GLU A 25 -1.78 26.17 -8.02
N ALA A 26 -2.51 25.89 -9.12
CA ALA A 26 -3.92 25.52 -9.06
C ALA A 26 -4.12 24.17 -8.37
N LEU A 27 -3.26 23.17 -8.62
CA LEU A 27 -3.30 21.87 -7.95
C LEU A 27 -2.96 21.98 -6.46
N GLU A 28 -1.98 22.81 -6.08
CA GLU A 28 -1.66 23.07 -4.67
C GLU A 28 -2.83 23.73 -3.92
N ALA A 29 -3.48 24.73 -4.55
CA ALA A 29 -4.69 25.34 -4.01
C ALA A 29 -5.83 24.32 -3.87
N THR A 30 -5.97 23.42 -4.86
CA THR A 30 -6.98 22.36 -4.86
C THR A 30 -6.72 21.33 -3.75
N ILE A 31 -5.46 20.92 -3.55
CA ILE A 31 -5.06 20.04 -2.45
C ILE A 31 -5.33 20.68 -1.09
N LYS A 32 -5.08 21.99 -0.96
CA LYS A 32 -5.39 22.73 0.26
C LYS A 32 -6.89 22.76 0.56
N ALA A 33 -7.74 22.87 -0.47
CA ALA A 33 -9.19 22.85 -0.35
C ALA A 33 -9.75 21.43 -0.13
N PHE A 34 -9.14 20.42 -0.76
CA PHE A 34 -9.57 19.02 -0.75
C PHE A 34 -8.41 18.07 -0.41
N PRO A 35 -7.99 17.97 0.87
CA PRO A 35 -6.80 17.22 1.28
C PRO A 35 -6.86 15.70 1.02
N TYR A 36 -8.06 15.14 0.82
CA TYR A 36 -8.24 13.71 0.56
C TYR A 36 -8.34 13.36 -0.93
N CYS A 37 -8.19 14.34 -1.83
CA CYS A 37 -8.20 14.10 -3.27
C CYS A 37 -6.88 13.48 -3.73
N GLN A 38 -6.78 12.15 -3.65
CA GLN A 38 -5.58 11.38 -4.01
C GLN A 38 -5.05 11.70 -5.41
N ILE A 39 -5.96 11.83 -6.39
CA ILE A 39 -5.63 12.08 -7.79
C ILE A 39 -4.90 13.43 -7.95
N SER A 40 -5.26 14.45 -7.17
CA SER A 40 -4.60 15.76 -7.23
C SER A 40 -3.12 15.67 -6.87
N TYR A 41 -2.75 14.80 -5.92
CA TYR A 41 -1.34 14.59 -5.57
C TYR A 41 -0.57 13.89 -6.69
N SER A 42 -1.17 12.88 -7.32
CA SER A 42 -0.55 12.18 -8.46
C SER A 42 -0.33 13.12 -9.64
N LEU A 43 -1.31 13.96 -9.96
CA LEU A 43 -1.21 14.98 -11.01
C LEU A 43 -0.19 16.06 -10.66
N LEU A 44 -0.10 16.48 -9.40
CA LEU A 44 0.91 17.44 -8.95
C LEU A 44 2.33 16.88 -9.11
N ALA A 45 2.54 15.60 -8.77
CA ALA A 45 3.84 14.95 -8.97
C ALA A 45 4.21 14.85 -10.46
N LYS A 46 3.23 14.57 -11.34
CA LYS A 46 3.46 14.57 -12.79
C LYS A 46 3.78 15.97 -13.33
N ALA A 47 3.01 16.99 -12.93
CA ALA A 47 3.30 18.38 -13.32
C ALA A 47 4.70 18.83 -12.86
N SER A 48 5.10 18.40 -11.66
CA SER A 48 6.41 18.72 -11.08
C SER A 48 7.56 18.01 -11.79
N SER A 49 7.33 16.82 -12.37
CA SER A 49 8.37 16.11 -13.14
C SER A 49 8.74 16.86 -14.42
N VAL A 50 7.78 17.56 -15.02
CA VAL A 50 8.00 18.45 -16.18
C VAL A 50 8.69 19.76 -15.76
N ALA A 51 8.43 20.23 -14.54
CA ALA A 51 9.00 21.48 -14.00
C ALA A 51 10.48 21.39 -13.61
N GLY A 52 10.98 20.18 -13.30
CA GLY A 52 12.36 19.94 -12.89
C GLY A 52 12.51 19.08 -11.63
N THR A 53 13.73 18.66 -11.33
CA THR A 53 14.03 17.68 -10.26
C THR A 53 13.75 18.22 -8.85
N GLU A 54 13.95 19.51 -8.61
CA GLU A 54 13.82 20.10 -7.27
C GLU A 54 12.36 20.05 -6.75
N LYS A 55 11.39 20.47 -7.55
CA LYS A 55 9.96 20.37 -7.18
C LYS A 55 9.47 18.93 -7.13
N LEU A 56 10.06 18.05 -7.94
CA LEU A 56 9.71 16.64 -7.95
C LEU A 56 10.09 15.96 -6.64
N ASP A 57 11.26 16.28 -6.07
CA ASP A 57 11.73 15.66 -4.82
C ASP A 57 10.83 16.00 -3.63
N GLU A 58 10.17 17.15 -3.65
CA GLU A 58 9.18 17.54 -2.63
C GLU A 58 7.80 16.91 -2.86
N THR A 59 7.33 16.84 -4.11
CA THR A 59 5.96 16.43 -4.43
C THR A 59 5.79 14.92 -4.54
N ARG A 60 6.84 14.22 -5.02
CA ARG A 60 6.87 12.75 -5.16
C ARG A 60 6.60 11.99 -3.86
N PRO A 61 7.28 12.27 -2.73
CA PRO A 61 7.02 11.54 -1.48
C PRO A 61 5.61 11.83 -0.93
N ARG A 62 5.12 13.07 -1.09
CA ARG A 62 3.74 13.41 -0.74
C ARG A 62 2.74 12.62 -1.57
N ALA A 63 2.90 12.58 -2.89
CA ALA A 63 2.04 11.79 -3.76
C ALA A 63 2.09 10.30 -3.44
N ALA A 64 3.27 9.75 -3.15
CA ALA A 64 3.42 8.35 -2.77
C ALA A 64 2.68 7.99 -1.46
N ALA A 65 2.53 8.93 -0.53
CA ALA A 65 1.79 8.71 0.71
C ALA A 65 0.26 8.60 0.49
N TYR A 66 -0.27 9.26 -0.53
CA TYR A 66 -1.70 9.27 -0.85
C TYR A 66 -2.09 8.36 -2.03
N ALA A 67 -1.12 7.91 -2.83
CA ALA A 67 -1.36 7.06 -3.99
C ALA A 67 -1.78 5.63 -3.59
N LEU A 68 -2.75 5.08 -4.33
CA LEU A 68 -3.18 3.68 -4.15
C LEU A 68 -2.08 2.69 -4.56
N SER A 69 -1.29 3.02 -5.58
CA SER A 69 -0.17 2.20 -6.05
C SER A 69 1.05 3.06 -6.32
N ARG A 70 2.13 2.80 -5.57
CA ARG A 70 3.42 3.48 -5.75
C ARG A 70 4.06 3.16 -7.11
N VAL A 71 3.83 1.95 -7.62
CA VAL A 71 4.34 1.52 -8.94
C VAL A 71 3.62 2.28 -10.05
N ALA A 72 2.29 2.40 -9.97
CA ALA A 72 1.51 3.16 -10.94
C ALA A 72 1.88 4.65 -10.91
N LEU A 73 2.08 5.23 -9.71
CA LEU A 73 2.57 6.61 -9.58
C LEU A 73 3.97 6.77 -10.19
N GLN A 74 4.88 5.84 -9.92
CA GLN A 74 6.23 5.88 -10.46
C GLN A 74 6.22 5.81 -11.99
N GLN A 75 5.42 4.91 -12.56
CA GLN A 75 5.22 4.84 -14.02
C GLN A 75 4.67 6.16 -14.54
N LEU A 76 3.57 6.68 -13.99
CA LEU A 76 3.01 7.96 -14.40
C LEU A 76 4.05 9.10 -14.45
N VAL A 77 4.90 9.18 -13.43
CA VAL A 77 5.91 10.24 -13.28
C VAL A 77 7.14 10.02 -14.17
N GLU A 78 7.66 8.80 -14.28
CA GLU A 78 8.94 8.48 -14.92
C GLU A 78 8.82 7.97 -16.36
N SER A 79 7.70 7.34 -16.73
CA SER A 79 7.50 6.87 -18.10
C SER A 79 6.85 7.95 -18.95
N ASP A 80 7.51 8.30 -20.05
CA ASP A 80 6.90 9.03 -21.17
C ASP A 80 6.03 8.11 -22.05
N THR A 81 6.06 6.81 -21.80
CA THR A 81 5.32 5.82 -22.56
C THR A 81 3.88 5.71 -22.07
N GLU A 82 2.96 5.85 -23.01
CA GLU A 82 1.52 5.62 -22.89
C GLU A 82 1.22 4.18 -22.47
N ARG A 83 1.39 3.87 -21.19
CA ARG A 83 0.89 2.63 -20.59
C ARG A 83 -0.13 2.95 -19.51
N TYR A 84 -1.13 3.74 -19.90
CA TYR A 84 -2.48 3.50 -19.40
C TYR A 84 -3.05 2.43 -20.33
N ASP A 85 -3.19 1.21 -19.82
CA ASP A 85 -3.78 0.11 -20.57
C ASP A 85 -5.08 0.57 -21.23
N ALA A 86 -5.06 0.54 -22.57
CA ALA A 86 -6.25 0.68 -23.39
C ALA A 86 -7.17 -0.51 -23.12
N THR A 87 -8.11 -0.42 -22.16
CA THR A 87 -9.35 -1.22 -22.11
C THR A 87 -10.38 -0.72 -21.07
N VAL A 88 -10.58 0.59 -20.91
CA VAL A 88 -11.91 1.06 -20.48
C VAL A 88 -12.30 2.25 -21.34
N ASN A 89 -12.91 1.94 -22.48
CA ASN A 89 -13.52 2.94 -23.36
C ASN A 89 -14.80 3.43 -22.66
N ILE A 90 -14.70 4.47 -21.83
CA ILE A 90 -15.83 4.98 -21.03
C ILE A 90 -16.96 5.45 -21.95
N GLU A 91 -16.63 5.99 -23.12
CA GLU A 91 -17.60 6.39 -24.14
C GLU A 91 -18.47 5.20 -24.65
N GLU A 92 -17.93 3.98 -24.73
CA GLU A 92 -18.68 2.77 -25.13
C GLU A 92 -19.63 2.29 -24.01
N VAL A 93 -19.30 2.61 -22.75
CA VAL A 93 -20.14 2.34 -21.57
C VAL A 93 -21.31 3.31 -21.47
N ILE A 94 -21.16 4.55 -21.94
CA ILE A 94 -22.22 5.58 -21.87
C ILE A 94 -23.31 5.31 -22.92
N GLU A 95 -22.95 4.89 -24.14
CA GLU A 95 -23.91 4.60 -25.22
C GLU A 95 -24.75 3.33 -24.96
N ALA A 96 -24.20 2.35 -24.21
CA ALA A 96 -24.90 1.12 -23.85
C ALA A 96 -25.95 1.29 -22.74
N GLN A 97 -26.01 2.45 -22.07
CA GLN A 97 -26.86 2.69 -20.89
C GLN A 97 -28.28 3.23 -21.18
N GLU A 98 -28.70 3.34 -22.44
CA GLU A 98 -30.09 3.77 -22.75
C GLU A 98 -31.17 2.68 -22.53
N LYS A 99 -30.83 1.50 -21.99
CA LYS A 99 -31.84 0.47 -21.69
C LYS A 99 -32.12 0.29 -20.19
N SER A 100 -33.37 0.64 -19.88
CA SER A 100 -34.22 0.29 -18.72
C SER A 100 -33.57 0.42 -17.34
N VAL A 101 -34.00 1.45 -16.61
CA VAL A 101 -33.76 1.65 -15.18
C VAL A 101 -34.23 0.42 -14.39
N PRO A 102 -33.33 -0.36 -13.76
CA PRO A 102 -33.71 -1.44 -12.85
C PRO A 102 -34.13 -0.83 -11.51
N GLN A 103 -35.26 -1.31 -10.97
CA GLN A 103 -35.91 -0.67 -9.82
C GLN A 103 -35.30 -1.04 -8.46
N ASN A 104 -34.37 -2.01 -8.36
CA ASN A 104 -33.75 -2.43 -7.10
C ASN A 104 -32.29 -2.93 -7.27
N GLY A 105 -31.49 -2.80 -6.20
CA GLY A 105 -30.05 -3.10 -6.20
C GLY A 105 -29.67 -4.59 -6.25
N GLU A 106 -30.60 -5.50 -5.96
CA GLU A 106 -30.35 -6.95 -5.99
C GLU A 106 -30.33 -7.51 -7.41
N ASP A 107 -31.17 -6.98 -8.31
CA ASP A 107 -31.23 -7.39 -9.72
C ASP A 107 -29.96 -7.01 -10.49
N ILE A 108 -29.29 -5.93 -10.08
CA ILE A 108 -28.01 -5.47 -10.63
C ILE A 108 -26.90 -6.48 -10.31
N LEU A 109 -26.84 -6.97 -9.07
CA LEU A 109 -25.83 -7.94 -8.65
C LEU A 109 -26.02 -9.30 -9.34
N ILE A 110 -27.26 -9.74 -9.52
CA ILE A 110 -27.59 -11.00 -10.22
C ILE A 110 -27.21 -10.91 -11.70
N SER A 111 -27.57 -9.81 -12.37
CA SER A 111 -27.24 -9.59 -13.79
C SER A 111 -25.72 -9.49 -14.04
N LEU A 112 -24.96 -8.81 -13.17
CA LEU A 112 -23.51 -8.72 -13.31
C LEU A 112 -22.83 -10.08 -13.13
N VAL A 113 -23.27 -10.88 -12.14
CA VAL A 113 -22.74 -12.23 -11.89
C VAL A 113 -23.06 -13.19 -13.04
N GLU A 114 -24.25 -13.09 -13.64
CA GLU A 114 -24.62 -13.93 -14.79
C GLU A 114 -23.79 -13.60 -16.05
N GLN A 115 -23.47 -12.33 -16.31
CA GLN A 115 -22.63 -11.94 -17.45
C GLN A 115 -21.16 -12.34 -17.29
N GLU A 116 -20.59 -12.21 -16.08
CA GLU A 116 -19.21 -12.66 -15.80
C GLU A 116 -19.08 -14.19 -15.85
N THR A 117 -20.08 -14.93 -15.38
CA THR A 117 -20.00 -16.41 -15.34
C THR A 117 -20.08 -17.06 -16.71
N VAL A 118 -20.78 -16.47 -17.69
CA VAL A 118 -20.89 -17.03 -19.06
C VAL A 118 -19.63 -16.79 -19.88
N SER A 119 -18.92 -15.66 -19.69
CA SER A 119 -17.71 -15.34 -20.46
C SER A 119 -16.49 -16.18 -20.06
N LEU A 120 -16.40 -16.61 -18.79
CA LEU A 120 -15.28 -17.39 -18.26
C LEU A 120 -15.38 -18.91 -18.52
N GLN A 121 -16.53 -19.41 -18.96
CA GLN A 121 -16.76 -20.86 -19.14
C GLN A 121 -16.15 -21.45 -20.43
N ASN A 122 -15.76 -20.61 -21.39
CA ASN A 122 -15.34 -21.08 -22.72
C ASN A 122 -13.84 -21.39 -22.85
N ILE A 123 -13.04 -21.21 -21.79
CA ILE A 123 -11.62 -21.55 -21.77
C ILE A 123 -11.29 -22.26 -20.45
N VAL A 124 -11.78 -23.49 -20.26
CA VAL A 124 -11.49 -24.27 -19.04
C VAL A 124 -10.73 -25.53 -19.42
N SER A 125 -9.46 -25.60 -18.98
CA SER A 125 -8.61 -26.79 -19.11
C SER A 125 -9.20 -27.98 -18.35
N GLU A 126 -8.96 -29.21 -18.81
CA GLU A 126 -9.43 -30.45 -18.13
C GLU A 126 -8.98 -30.52 -16.66
N GLU A 127 -7.84 -29.93 -16.32
CA GLU A 127 -7.35 -29.85 -14.94
C GLU A 127 -8.21 -28.91 -14.07
N GLN A 128 -8.68 -27.80 -14.63
CA GLN A 128 -9.56 -26.86 -13.93
C GLN A 128 -10.95 -27.48 -13.70
N LYS A 129 -11.46 -28.30 -14.63
CA LYS A 129 -12.70 -29.08 -14.42
C LYS A 129 -12.56 -30.05 -13.26
N ARG A 130 -11.41 -30.75 -13.16
CA ARG A 130 -11.12 -31.65 -12.04
C ARG A 130 -11.05 -30.91 -10.71
N GLN A 131 -10.40 -29.75 -10.68
CA GLN A 131 -10.33 -28.91 -9.48
C GLN A 131 -11.73 -28.42 -9.06
N GLN A 132 -12.56 -27.98 -10.00
CA GLN A 132 -13.94 -27.56 -9.74
C GLN A 132 -14.78 -28.71 -9.16
N GLN A 133 -14.63 -29.94 -9.66
CA GLN A 133 -15.32 -31.11 -9.11
C GLN A 133 -14.91 -31.41 -7.66
N ILE A 134 -13.63 -31.25 -7.32
CA ILE A 134 -13.15 -31.43 -5.93
C ILE A 134 -13.76 -30.36 -5.01
N ILE A 135 -13.78 -29.10 -5.46
CA ILE A 135 -14.36 -27.98 -4.70
C ILE A 135 -15.87 -28.18 -4.48
N GLN A 136 -16.61 -28.53 -5.54
CA GLN A 136 -18.04 -28.82 -5.44
C GLN A 136 -18.32 -30.03 -4.54
N GLY A 137 -17.48 -31.07 -4.61
CA GLY A 137 -17.56 -32.22 -3.73
C GLY A 137 -17.33 -31.84 -2.25
N PHE A 138 -16.40 -30.93 -1.99
CA PHE A 138 -16.14 -30.42 -0.65
C PHE A 138 -17.32 -29.60 -0.11
N MET A 139 -17.85 -28.68 -0.91
CA MET A 139 -19.04 -27.89 -0.55
C MET A 139 -20.26 -28.80 -0.29
N LYS A 140 -20.47 -29.85 -1.10
CA LYS A 140 -21.57 -30.80 -0.87
C LYS A 140 -21.38 -31.60 0.42
N LYS A 141 -20.13 -31.97 0.74
CA LYS A 141 -19.80 -32.76 1.95
C LYS A 141 -19.90 -31.93 3.22
N ASN A 142 -19.83 -30.59 3.14
CA ASN A 142 -19.95 -29.65 4.26
C ASN A 142 -19.29 -30.14 5.57
N PRO A 143 -18.00 -30.51 5.55
CA PRO A 143 -17.35 -31.03 6.75
C PRO A 143 -17.29 -29.93 7.81
N ARG A 144 -18.03 -30.09 8.91
CA ARG A 144 -17.97 -29.20 10.06
C ARG A 144 -16.81 -29.61 10.96
N ILE A 145 -15.91 -28.66 11.23
CA ILE A 145 -14.93 -28.80 12.30
C ILE A 145 -15.70 -28.70 13.62
N ILE A 146 -15.83 -29.81 14.33
CA ILE A 146 -16.40 -29.84 15.67
C ILE A 146 -15.44 -29.05 16.56
N ARG A 147 -15.93 -27.98 17.18
CA ARG A 147 -15.15 -27.23 18.18
C ARG A 147 -15.01 -28.13 19.40
N GLN A 148 -13.79 -28.36 19.88
CA GLN A 148 -13.60 -29.00 21.18
C GLN A 148 -14.25 -28.11 22.25
N ASP A 149 -15.05 -28.71 23.13
CA ASP A 149 -15.68 -28.01 24.24
C ASP A 149 -14.59 -27.35 25.11
N ASN A 150 -14.80 -26.07 25.46
CA ASN A 150 -13.83 -25.21 26.14
C ASN A 150 -13.58 -25.58 27.62
N ASN A 151 -13.74 -26.84 28.03
CA ASN A 151 -13.36 -27.33 29.36
C ASN A 151 -11.88 -27.73 29.42
N LEU A 152 -11.01 -26.94 28.78
CA LEU A 152 -9.57 -27.06 28.94
C LEU A 152 -9.13 -25.88 29.81
N GLU A 153 -8.55 -26.19 30.98
CA GLU A 153 -7.84 -25.22 31.79
C GLU A 153 -6.92 -24.39 30.89
N PRO A 154 -6.76 -23.08 31.14
CA PRO A 154 -5.99 -22.21 30.28
C PRO A 154 -4.54 -22.72 30.22
N VAL A 155 -4.22 -23.43 29.14
CA VAL A 155 -2.83 -23.75 28.81
C VAL A 155 -2.17 -22.41 28.58
N ALA A 156 -1.19 -22.07 29.41
CA ALA A 156 -0.35 -20.91 29.21
C ALA A 156 0.37 -21.08 27.86
N VAL A 157 -0.23 -20.53 26.81
CA VAL A 157 0.42 -20.46 25.49
C VAL A 157 1.52 -19.42 25.64
N ASP A 158 2.73 -19.90 25.82
CA ASP A 158 3.93 -19.07 25.79
C ASP A 158 4.08 -18.50 24.37
N VAL A 159 3.61 -17.27 24.18
CA VAL A 159 3.73 -16.52 22.92
C VAL A 159 5.21 -16.20 22.62
N SER A 160 6.14 -16.48 23.55
CA SER A 160 7.58 -16.36 23.32
C SER A 160 8.10 -17.31 22.22
N GLY A 161 7.38 -18.39 21.88
CA GLY A 161 7.80 -19.32 20.84
C GLY A 161 7.68 -18.79 19.40
N ARG A 162 6.69 -17.93 19.10
CA ARG A 162 6.42 -17.49 17.71
C ARG A 162 7.33 -16.35 17.24
N VAL A 163 7.98 -15.65 18.17
CA VAL A 163 9.01 -14.65 17.85
C VAL A 163 10.41 -15.28 17.80
N ALA A 164 10.58 -16.49 18.32
CA ALA A 164 11.89 -17.11 18.53
C ALA A 164 12.44 -17.91 17.34
N GLU A 165 11.67 -18.16 16.28
CA GLU A 165 12.14 -19.00 15.17
C GLU A 165 12.78 -18.23 14.00
N SER A 166 12.83 -16.90 14.05
CA SER A 166 13.68 -16.09 13.17
C SER A 166 15.00 -15.72 13.85
N GLY A 167 15.81 -16.74 14.17
CA GLY A 167 17.19 -16.59 14.61
C GLY A 167 17.35 -16.05 16.03
N ALA A 168 18.01 -16.82 16.88
CA ALA A 168 18.51 -16.44 18.20
C ALA A 168 19.62 -15.36 18.16
N GLY A 169 19.51 -14.39 17.25
CA GLY A 169 20.34 -13.19 17.21
C GLY A 169 19.52 -12.04 17.77
N SER A 170 19.80 -11.63 19.01
CA SER A 170 19.35 -10.33 19.50
C SER A 170 19.67 -9.25 18.46
N ILE A 171 18.67 -8.44 18.09
CA ILE A 171 18.85 -7.35 17.13
C ILE A 171 19.83 -6.33 17.74
N GLU A 172 21.10 -6.45 17.39
CA GLU A 172 22.20 -5.64 17.91
C GLU A 172 22.52 -4.52 16.94
N THR A 173 21.65 -3.50 16.91
CA THR A 173 21.83 -2.29 16.09
C THR A 173 21.85 -1.03 16.95
N GLU A 174 22.54 0.00 16.49
CA GLU A 174 22.59 1.29 17.18
C GLU A 174 21.20 1.94 17.31
N ALA A 175 20.35 1.78 16.29
CA ALA A 175 18.97 2.27 16.33
C ALA A 175 18.18 1.61 17.46
N PHE A 176 18.36 0.30 17.65
CA PHE A 176 17.74 -0.42 18.75
C PHE A 176 18.25 0.05 20.12
N ALA A 177 19.56 0.31 20.25
CA ALA A 177 20.15 0.90 21.46
C ALA A 177 19.48 2.24 21.81
N LYS A 178 19.31 3.13 20.82
CA LYS A 178 18.66 4.44 21.00
C LYS A 178 17.20 4.32 21.42
N ILE A 179 16.48 3.34 20.88
CA ILE A 179 15.08 3.06 21.26
C ILE A 179 15.02 2.61 22.72
N LEU A 180 15.93 1.74 23.18
CA LEU A 180 15.97 1.29 24.57
C LEU A 180 16.22 2.44 25.55
N VAL A 181 17.13 3.36 25.22
CA VAL A 181 17.38 4.58 26.01
C VAL A 181 16.13 5.43 26.10
N ARG A 182 15.41 5.65 24.98
CA ARG A 182 14.14 6.38 24.97
C ARG A 182 13.05 5.72 25.82
N GLN A 183 13.08 4.40 25.93
CA GLN A 183 12.17 3.64 26.79
C GLN A 183 12.60 3.61 28.27
N GLY A 184 13.72 4.25 28.64
CA GLY A 184 14.26 4.24 30.00
C GLY A 184 14.95 2.94 30.40
N LYS A 185 15.15 1.99 29.47
CA LYS A 185 15.81 0.70 29.73
C LYS A 185 17.33 0.83 29.59
N ILE A 186 17.94 1.58 30.51
CA ILE A 186 19.37 1.97 30.42
C ILE A 186 20.30 0.76 30.48
N GLU A 187 20.08 -0.17 31.42
CA GLU A 187 20.91 -1.37 31.59
C GLU A 187 21.02 -2.20 30.29
N LYS A 188 19.88 -2.47 29.66
CA LYS A 188 19.83 -3.20 28.38
C LYS A 188 20.49 -2.42 27.24
N ALA A 189 20.43 -1.09 27.26
CA ALA A 189 21.11 -0.26 26.27
C ALA A 189 22.63 -0.30 26.46
N ILE A 190 23.13 -0.29 27.69
CA ILE A 190 24.55 -0.44 28.03
C ILE A 190 25.09 -1.77 27.50
N ASP A 191 24.42 -2.88 27.79
CA ASP A 191 24.81 -4.21 27.31
C ASP A 191 24.88 -4.27 25.77
N LEU A 192 23.90 -3.66 25.11
CA LEU A 192 23.85 -3.61 23.65
C LEU A 192 25.01 -2.77 23.07
N TYR A 193 25.32 -1.62 23.67
CA TYR A 193 26.47 -0.81 23.26
C TYR A 193 27.80 -1.51 23.48
N GLN A 194 27.94 -2.30 24.56
CA GLN A 194 29.12 -3.14 24.78
C GLN A 194 29.26 -4.22 23.71
N LYS A 195 28.17 -4.92 23.37
CA LYS A 195 28.16 -5.90 22.27
C LYS A 195 28.49 -5.26 20.91
N LEU A 196 28.00 -4.04 20.67
CA LEU A 196 28.30 -3.28 19.46
C LEU A 196 29.78 -2.89 19.34
N ILE A 197 30.48 -2.61 20.46
CA ILE A 197 31.92 -2.37 20.46
C ILE A 197 32.67 -3.62 19.98
N LEU A 198 32.25 -4.81 20.43
CA LEU A 198 32.85 -6.08 20.03
C LEU A 198 32.60 -6.38 18.55
N LYS A 199 31.38 -6.11 18.06
CA LYS A 199 31.02 -6.35 16.65
C LYS A 199 31.56 -5.30 15.67
N LYS A 200 31.77 -4.05 16.11
CA LYS A 200 32.16 -2.91 15.25
C LYS A 200 33.31 -2.11 15.90
N PRO A 201 34.53 -2.65 15.94
CA PRO A 201 35.67 -2.02 16.61
C PRO A 201 36.05 -0.66 16.00
N GLU A 202 35.81 -0.45 14.71
CA GLU A 202 36.06 0.83 14.00
C GLU A 202 35.34 2.02 14.66
N LYS A 203 34.16 1.77 15.25
CA LYS A 203 33.34 2.80 15.90
C LYS A 203 33.46 2.78 17.43
N ARG A 204 34.49 2.12 17.99
CA ARG A 204 34.66 1.96 19.44
C ARG A 204 34.63 3.28 20.21
N ASN A 205 35.34 4.31 19.73
CA ASN A 205 35.39 5.62 20.41
C ASN A 205 34.01 6.27 20.49
N TYR A 206 33.20 6.14 19.44
CA TYR A 206 31.83 6.65 19.41
C TYR A 206 30.95 5.94 20.43
N PHE A 207 30.99 4.61 20.47
CA PHE A 207 30.20 3.84 21.44
C PHE A 207 30.68 4.06 22.88
N ALA A 208 31.99 4.22 23.11
CA ALA A 208 32.54 4.54 24.44
C ALA A 208 32.03 5.90 24.96
N LYS A 209 31.96 6.91 24.09
CA LYS A 209 31.35 8.20 24.43
C LYS A 209 29.87 8.07 24.76
N LYS A 210 29.12 7.23 24.02
CA LYS A 210 27.71 6.97 24.33
C LYS A 210 27.51 6.21 25.63
N LEU A 211 28.40 5.27 25.95
CA LEU A 211 28.42 4.59 27.24
C LEU A 211 28.69 5.56 28.39
N SER A 212 29.65 6.47 28.26
CA SER A 212 29.91 7.45 29.32
C SER A 212 28.77 8.44 29.54
N GLU A 213 28.04 8.81 28.48
CA GLU A 213 26.79 9.56 28.59
C GLU A 213 25.72 8.77 29.36
N LEU A 214 25.57 7.47 29.08
CA LEU A 214 24.58 6.62 29.75
C LEU A 214 24.89 6.32 31.21
N TYR A 215 26.16 6.21 31.60
CA TYR A 215 26.54 6.04 33.01
C TYR A 215 26.36 7.29 33.87
N ARG A 216 26.12 8.46 33.24
CA ARG A 216 25.93 9.73 33.92
C ARG A 216 24.45 10.03 34.21
N LEU A 217 23.54 9.30 33.58
CA LEU A 217 22.09 9.36 33.79
C LEU A 217 21.68 8.51 34.99
#